data_AF-A0A7Z9XQQ8-F1
#
_entry.id   AF-A0A7Z9XQQ8-F1
#
_cell.length_a   1.000
_cell.length_b   1.000
_cell.length_c   1.000
_cell.angle_alpha   90.00
_cell.angle_beta   90.00
_cell.angle_gamma   90.00
#
_symmetry.space_group_name_H-M   'P 1'
#
loop_
_entity.id
_entity.type
_entity.pdbx_description
1 polymer ?
#
loop_
_entity_poly.entity_id
_entity_poly.type
_entity_poly.pdbx_seq_one_letter_code
_entity_poly.pdbx_strand_id
1 'polypeptide(L)' 'VTMRFRGREHAHRELGAEVLTRIEKDLEEIAQVEQRPAMEGRQMVMVLGPRKK' A
#
# COMPACT_ATOMS: atom_id res chain seq x y z
N VAL A 1 5.56 1.32 -2.29
CA VAL A 1 5.38 0.24 -1.31
C VAL A 1 4.67 -0.91 -2.00
N THR A 2 5.22 -2.13 -1.90
CA THR A 2 4.69 -3.30 -2.61
C THR A 2 4.47 -4.43 -1.62
N MET A 3 3.25 -4.96 -1.59
CA MET A 3 2.89 -6.14 -0.81
C MET A 3 2.62 -7.31 -1.75
N ARG A 4 3.33 -8.42 -1.56
CA ARG A 4 3.19 -9.60 -2.40
C ARG A 4 2.41 -10.68 -1.67
N PHE A 5 1.33 -11.15 -2.28
CA PHE A 5 0.54 -12.26 -1.75
C PHE A 5 1.09 -13.60 -2.26
N ARG A 6 1.23 -14.60 -1.40
CA ARG A 6 1.63 -15.97 -1.76
C ARG A 6 0.52 -16.95 -1.40
N GLY A 7 0.27 -17.92 -2.29
CA GLY A 7 -0.70 -18.99 -2.04
C GLY A 7 -2.12 -18.48 -1.72
N ARG A 8 -2.63 -18.85 -0.53
CA ARG A 8 -3.99 -18.52 -0.07
C ARG A 8 -4.15 -17.08 0.42
N GLU A 9 -3.07 -16.32 0.54
CA GLU A 9 -3.09 -14.93 1.03
C GLU A 9 -3.85 -13.99 0.07
N HIS A 10 -4.05 -14.39 -1.19
CA HIS A 10 -4.85 -13.63 -2.15
C HIS A 10 -6.33 -13.52 -1.73
N ALA A 11 -6.83 -14.40 -0.86
CA ALA A 11 -8.17 -14.26 -0.27
C ALA A 11 -8.25 -13.11 0.74
N HIS A 12 -7.11 -12.67 1.28
CA HIS A 12 -7.01 -11.66 2.34
C HIS A 12 -6.51 -10.31 1.82
N ARG A 13 -6.99 -9.89 0.65
CA ARG A 13 -6.66 -8.58 0.05
C ARG A 13 -7.06 -7.41 0.95
N GLU A 14 -8.12 -7.59 1.73
CA GLU A 14 -8.63 -6.60 2.68
C GLU A 14 -7.62 -6.30 3.78
N LEU A 15 -6.97 -7.34 4.33
CA LEU A 15 -5.88 -7.17 5.32
C LEU A 15 -4.70 -6.41 4.71
N GLY A 16 -4.35 -6.71 3.45
CA GLY A 16 -3.27 -6.00 2.76
C GLY A 16 -3.59 -4.52 2.53
N ALA A 17 -4.85 -4.20 2.20
CA ALA A 17 -5.30 -2.82 2.06
C ALA A 17 -5.25 -2.07 3.39
N GLU A 18 -5.71 -2.69 4.48
CA GLU A 18 -5.69 -2.09 5.83
C GLU A 18 -4.26 -1.77 6.28
N VAL A 19 -3.31 -2.67 6.03
CA VAL A 19 -1.89 -2.44 6.33
C VAL A 19 -1.34 -1.25 5.54
N LEU A 20 -1.66 -1.13 4.25
CA LEU A 20 -1.22 -0.01 3.43
C LEU A 20 -1.85 1.31 3.88
N THR A 21 -3.11 1.32 4.30
CA THR A 21 -3.77 2.49 4.89
C THR A 21 -3.12 2.91 6.21
N ARG A 22 -2.66 1.95 7.03
CA ARG A 22 -1.90 2.28 8.23
C ARG A 22 -0.55 2.93 7.88
N ILE A 23 0.17 2.38 6.91
CA ILE A 23 1.44 2.94 6.44
C ILE A 23 1.25 4.35 5.87
N GLU A 24 0.18 4.59 5.12
CA GLU A 24 -0.19 5.93 4.63
C GLU A 24 -0.33 6.93 5.78
N LYS A 25 -1.07 6.57 6.84
CA LYS A 25 -1.23 7.43 8.03
C LYS A 25 0.08 7.67 8.76
N ASP A 26 0.86 6.62 8.97
CA ASP A 26 2.13 6.72 9.70
C ASP A 26 3.17 7.59 8.95
N LEU A 27 3.03 7.74 7.62
CA LEU A 27 3.92 8.53 6.78
C LEU A 27 3.31 9.87 6.31
N GLU A 28 2.11 10.24 6.77
CA GLU A 28 1.39 11.43 6.32
C GLU A 28 2.19 12.75 6.53
N GLU A 29 3.06 12.79 7.53
CA GLU A 29 3.87 13.97 7.85
C GLU A 29 5.01 14.21 6.85
N ILE A 30 5.52 13.16 6.19
CA ILE A 30 6.72 13.22 5.33
C ILE A 30 6.47 12.74 3.89
N ALA A 31 5.34 12.10 3.63
CA ALA A 31 4.98 11.55 2.34
C ALA A 31 3.51 11.83 2.00
N GLN A 32 3.20 11.84 0.72
CA GLN A 32 1.86 11.93 0.18
C GLN A 32 1.59 10.74 -0.75
N VAL A 33 0.35 10.28 -0.80
CA VAL A 33 -0.06 9.22 -1.73
C VAL A 33 -0.14 9.78 -3.14
N GLU A 34 0.71 9.28 -4.03
CA GLU A 34 0.64 9.55 -5.47
C GLU A 34 -0.26 8.55 -6.17
N GLN A 35 -0.26 7.30 -5.71
CA GLN A 35 -1.13 6.25 -6.22
C GLN A 35 -1.68 5.40 -5.07
N ARG A 36 -3.00 5.31 -5.00
CA ARG A 36 -3.70 4.49 -4.00
C ARG A 36 -3.36 3.00 -4.15
N PRO A 37 -3.46 2.21 -3.06
CA PRO A 37 -3.30 0.76 -3.11
C PRO A 37 -4.16 0.11 -4.21
N ALA A 38 -3.51 -0.55 -5.17
CA ALA A 38 -4.17 -1.28 -6.25
C ALA A 38 -3.51 -2.63 -6.47
N MET A 39 -4.27 -3.61 -6.96
CA MET A 39 -3.72 -4.92 -7.29
C MET A 39 -3.10 -4.93 -8.68
N GLU A 40 -1.83 -5.30 -8.75
CA GLU A 40 -1.15 -5.67 -9.98
C GLU A 40 -0.83 -7.17 -9.94
N GLY A 41 -1.71 -7.99 -10.50
CA GLY A 41 -1.55 -9.44 -10.49
C GLY A 41 -1.58 -10.02 -9.07
N ARG A 42 -0.44 -10.54 -8.59
CA ARG A 42 -0.30 -11.17 -7.25
C ARG A 42 0.27 -10.23 -6.18
N GLN A 43 0.33 -8.93 -6.46
CA GLN A 43 0.84 -7.93 -5.55
C GLN A 43 -0.14 -6.75 -5.45
N MET A 44 -0.15 -6.09 -4.30
CA MET A 44 -0.78 -4.79 -4.10
C MET A 44 0.31 -3.73 -4.03
N VAL A 45 0.15 -2.67 -4.82
CA VAL A 45 1.13 -1.60 -4.97
C VAL A 45 0.49 -0.29 -4.54
N MET A 46 1.22 0.49 -3.74
CA MET A 46 0.91 1.86 -3.37
C MET A 46 2.13 2.72 -3.66
N VAL A 47 1.95 3.87 -4.31
CA VAL A 47 3.04 4.81 -4.58
C VAL A 47 2.92 5.99 -3.63
N LEU A 48 4.00 6.21 -2.87
CA LEU A 48 4.16 7.35 -1.99
C LEU A 48 5.26 8.24 -2.58
N GLY A 49 4.97 9.53 -2.68
CA GLY A 49 5.94 10.57 -3.00
C GLY A 49 6.32 11.34 -1.73
N PRO A 50 7.55 11.87 -1.62
CA PRO A 50 7.92 12.72 -0.50
C PRO A 50 7.09 14.02 -0.51
N ARG A 51 6.61 14.46 0.65
CA ARG A 51 6.11 15.83 0.80
C ARG A 51 7.32 16.76 0.73
N LYS A 52 7.41 17.55 -0.35
CA LYS A 52 8.44 18.58 -0.48
C LYS A 52 8.31 19.53 0.72
N LYS A 53 9.46 19.93 1.27
CA LYS A 53 9.56 21.10 2.15
C LYS A 53 9.14 22.36 1.39
#